data_AF-A0A1V6EPC3-F1
#
_entry.id   AF-A0A1V6EPC3-F1
#
_cell.length_a   1.000
_cell.length_b   1.000
_cell.length_c   1.000
_cell.angle_alpha   90.00
_cell.angle_beta   90.00
_cell.angle_gamma   90.00
#
_symmetry.space_group_name_H-M   'P 1'
#
loop_
_entity.id
_entity.type
_entity.pdbx_description
1 polymer ?
#
loop_
_entity_poly.entity_id
_entity_poly.type
_entity_poly.pdbx_seq_one_letter_code
_entity_poly.pdbx_strand_id
1 'polypeptide(L)' 'MAGDTALTRLLLGLGLRSFSMHPAQILAVKQEVLRADTGKLRPWAQTVLEADEPASVLAR' A
#
# COMPACT_ATOMS: atom_id res chain seq x y z
N MET A 1 -10.59 2.70 0.43
CA MET A 1 -9.47 3.64 0.22
C MET A 1 -8.34 3.39 1.22
N ALA A 2 -8.47 3.57 2.55
CA ALA A 2 -7.45 3.09 3.51
C ALA A 2 -7.72 1.65 4.01
N GLY A 3 -8.96 1.16 3.94
CA GLY A 3 -9.29 -0.26 4.12
C GLY A 3 -9.19 -1.11 2.86
N ASP A 4 -8.60 -0.58 1.79
CA ASP A 4 -8.40 -1.34 0.55
C ASP A 4 -7.05 -2.07 0.61
N THR A 5 -7.11 -3.38 0.67
CA THR A 5 -5.93 -4.25 0.74
C THR A 5 -4.99 -4.04 -0.45
N ALA A 6 -5.53 -3.76 -1.64
CA ALA A 6 -4.73 -3.56 -2.86
C ALA A 6 -3.85 -2.30 -2.78
N LEU A 7 -4.31 -1.27 -2.06
CA LEU A 7 -3.59 -0.01 -1.90
C LEU A 7 -2.72 0.02 -0.64
N THR A 8 -2.84 -0.96 0.25
CA THR A 8 -2.16 -0.96 1.56
C THR A 8 -0.64 -0.86 1.40
N ARG A 9 -0.05 -1.62 0.47
CA ARG A 9 1.39 -1.61 0.22
C ARG A 9 1.87 -0.27 -0.34
N LEU A 10 1.08 0.37 -1.21
CA LEU A 10 1.39 1.71 -1.74
C LEU A 10 1.38 2.73 -0.60
N LEU A 11 0.32 2.75 0.19
CA LEU A 11 0.18 3.68 1.31
C LEU A 11 1.31 3.52 2.34
N LEU A 12 1.73 2.28 2.62
CA LEU A 12 2.91 2.02 3.45
C LEU A 12 4.20 2.57 2.84
N GLY A 13 4.42 2.37 1.53
CA GLY A 13 5.57 2.91 0.80
C GLY A 13 5.61 4.46 0.79
N LEU A 14 4.43 5.10 0.78
CA LEU A 14 4.27 6.55 0.89
C LEU A 14 4.41 7.07 2.34
N GLY A 15 4.54 6.18 3.33
CA GLY A 15 4.78 6.54 4.72
C GLY A 15 3.52 6.72 5.58
N LEU A 16 2.37 6.19 5.15
CA LEU A 16 1.16 6.19 5.98
C LEU A 16 1.39 5.39 7.27
N ARG A 17 1.15 6.03 8.42
CA ARG A 17 1.40 5.43 9.75
C ARG A 17 0.14 4.99 10.47
N SER A 18 -1.01 5.49 10.04
CA SER A 18 -2.31 5.18 10.64
C SER A 18 -3.31 4.85 9.54
N PHE A 19 -3.99 3.73 9.70
CA PHE A 19 -5.03 3.27 8.79
C PHE A 19 -6.39 3.38 9.49
N SER A 20 -7.36 4.00 8.82
CA SER A 20 -8.77 4.00 9.23
C SER A 20 -9.59 3.19 8.23
N MET A 21 -10.49 2.33 8.73
CA MET A 21 -11.26 1.41 7.89
C MET A 21 -12.49 0.83 8.61
N HIS A 22 -13.38 0.19 7.84
CA HIS A 22 -14.46 -0.63 8.39
C HIS A 22 -13.88 -1.87 9.12
N PRO A 23 -14.42 -2.31 10.28
CA PRO A 23 -13.87 -3.42 11.06
C PRO A 23 -13.61 -4.72 10.28
N ALA A 24 -14.46 -5.02 9.30
CA ALA A 24 -14.32 -6.18 8.41
C ALA A 24 -13.00 -6.22 7.62
N GLN A 25 -12.35 -5.06 7.40
CA GLN A 25 -11.10 -4.96 6.64
C GLN A 25 -9.83 -5.04 7.51
N ILE A 26 -9.97 -4.96 8.84
CA ILE A 26 -8.83 -4.89 9.76
C ILE A 26 -7.91 -6.11 9.62
N LEU A 27 -8.48 -7.31 9.52
CA LEU A 27 -7.67 -8.53 9.39
C LEU A 27 -6.91 -8.57 8.06
N ALA A 28 -7.56 -8.23 6.94
CA ALA A 28 -6.92 -8.25 5.63
C ALA A 28 -5.77 -7.22 5.55
N VAL A 29 -6.02 -5.99 5.99
CA VAL A 29 -4.99 -4.95 6.02
C VAL A 29 -3.85 -5.31 6.97
N LYS A 30 -4.16 -5.87 8.16
CA LYS A 30 -3.13 -6.30 9.12
C LYS A 30 -2.24 -7.39 8.53
N GLN A 31 -2.78 -8.34 7.77
CA GLN A 31 -1.98 -9.38 7.11
C GLN A 31 -1.01 -8.78 6.08
N GLU A 32 -1.46 -7.79 5.29
CA GLU A 32 -0.57 -7.09 4.35
C GLU A 32 0.53 -6.31 5.07
N VAL A 33 0.19 -5.56 6.13
CA VAL A 33 1.16 -4.80 6.93
C VAL A 33 2.23 -5.73 7.51
N LEU A 34 1.83 -6.88 8.07
CA LEU A 34 2.78 -7.84 8.67
C LEU A 34 3.71 -8.50 7.65
N ARG A 35 3.34 -8.55 6.37
CA ARG A 35 4.15 -9.13 5.28
C ARG A 35 4.91 -8.09 4.47
N ALA A 36 4.69 -6.81 4.75
CA ALA A 36 5.29 -5.71 4.01
C ALA A 36 6.72 -5.41 4.49
N ASP A 37 7.59 -5.11 3.52
CA ASP A 37 8.92 -4.56 3.77
C ASP A 37 8.92 -3.10 3.31
N THR A 38 8.80 -2.17 4.26
CA THR A 38 8.70 -0.74 3.95
C THR A 38 9.97 -0.17 3.33
N GLY A 39 11.13 -0.79 3.57
CA GLY A 39 12.39 -0.42 2.92
C GLY A 39 12.35 -0.68 1.41
N LYS A 40 11.69 -1.76 0.99
CA LYS A 40 11.48 -2.09 -0.43
C LYS A 40 10.28 -1.36 -1.05
N LEU A 41 9.25 -1.08 -0.25
CA LEU A 41 8.04 -0.41 -0.75
C LEU A 41 8.27 1.07 -1.05
N ARG A 42 9.18 1.74 -0.35
CA ARG A 42 9.47 3.16 -0.59
C ARG A 42 9.98 3.46 -2.01
N PRO A 43 11.03 2.80 -2.54
CA PRO A 43 11.46 3.02 -3.92
C PRO A 43 10.41 2.59 -4.96
N TRP A 44 9.66 1.52 -4.70
CA TRP A 44 8.55 1.13 -5.57
C TRP A 44 7.43 2.18 -5.61
N ALA A 45 7.02 2.71 -4.45
CA ALA A 45 6.01 3.76 -4.39
C ALA A 45 6.46 5.02 -5.15
N GLN A 46 7.75 5.35 -5.11
CA GLN A 46 8.31 6.44 -5.92
C GLN A 46 8.17 6.15 -7.42
N THR A 47 8.44 4.92 -7.86
CA THR A 47 8.24 4.50 -9.27
C THR A 47 6.78 4.64 -9.69
N VAL A 48 5.83 4.32 -8.80
CA VAL A 48 4.39 4.48 -9.07
C VAL A 48 4.00 5.96 -9.25
N LEU A 49 4.59 6.87 -8.45
CA LEU A 49 4.33 8.31 -8.55
C LEU A 49 4.94 8.94 -9.81
N GLU A 50 6.04 8.39 -10.30
CA GLU A 50 6.77 8.91 -11.47
C GLU A 50 6.29 8.31 -12.80
N ALA A 51 5.44 7.28 -12.77
CA ALA A 51 4.93 6.63 -13.97
C ALA A 51 3.88 7.50 -14.69
N ASP A 52 4.01 7.59 -16.02
CA ASP A 52 2.99 8.22 -16.87
C ASP A 52 1.62 7.54 -16.74
N GLU A 53 1.63 6.21 -16.53
CA GLU A 53 0.43 5.41 -16.27
C GLU A 53 0.59 4.59 -14.96
N PRO A 54 0.23 5.15 -13.79
CA PRO A 54 0.44 4.50 -12.49
C PRO A 54 -0.25 3.14 -12.34
N ALA A 55 -1.38 2.94 -13.02
CA ALA A 55 -2.11 1.67 -13.02
C ALA A 55 -1.27 0.51 -13.59
N SER A 56 -0.39 0.79 -14.56
CA SER A 56 0.45 -0.22 -15.21
C SER A 56 1.55 -0.77 -14.28
N VAL A 57 1.98 0.02 -13.29
CA VAL A 57 3.05 -0.30 -12.33
C VAL A 57 2.53 -0.69 -10.94
N LEU A 58 1.23 -0.50 -10.70
CA LEU A 58 0.54 -1.00 -9.52
C LEU A 58 0.35 -2.53 -9.52
N ALA A 59 0.42 -3.15 -10.69
CA ALA A 59 0.18 -4.59 -10.84
C ALA A 59 1.36 -5.43 -10.31
N ARG A 60 1.16 -6.11 -9.18
CA ARG A 60 1.83 -7.38 -8.84
C ARG A 60 1.08 -8.16 -7.77
#